data_AF-A0A959N9B7-F1
#
_entry.id   AF-A0A959N9B7-F1
#
_cell.length_a   1.000
_cell.length_b   1.000
_cell.length_c   1.000
_cell.angle_alpha   90.00
_cell.angle_beta   90.00
_cell.angle_gamma   90.00
#
_symmetry.space_group_name_H-M   'P 1'
#
loop_
_entity.id
_entity.type
_entity.pdbx_description
1 polymer ?
#
loop_
_entity_poly.entity_id
_entity_poly.type
_entity_poly.pdbx_seq_one_letter_code
_entity_poly.pdbx_strand_id
1 'polypeptide(L)' 'MPSFFDTWFPFIYLYVVGGFFFLVGMIIIKKSGAINLNIKRHKYWYRILIFGFFYFVVLHAFFIILALYW' A
#
# COMPACT_ATOMS: atom_id res chain seq x y z
N MET A 1 -26.75 -3.69 -6.34
CA MET A 1 -25.46 -3.57 -5.64
C MET A 1 -24.45 -4.45 -6.35
N PRO A 2 -23.24 -3.93 -6.67
CA PRO A 2 -22.16 -4.75 -7.21
C PRO A 2 -21.87 -5.93 -6.28
N SER A 3 -21.44 -7.06 -6.84
CA SER A 3 -21.10 -8.22 -6.01
C SER A 3 -19.80 -7.98 -5.24
N PHE A 4 -19.54 -8.80 -4.23
CA PHE A 4 -18.24 -8.81 -3.53
C PHE A 4 -17.08 -9.01 -4.51
N PHE A 5 -17.27 -9.84 -5.54
CA PHE A 5 -16.25 -10.15 -6.55
C PHE A 5 -15.94 -8.97 -7.47
N ASP A 6 -16.86 -8.00 -7.60
CA ASP A 6 -16.69 -6.82 -8.44
C ASP A 6 -16.11 -5.62 -7.67
N THR A 7 -16.00 -5.71 -6.34
CA THR A 7 -15.65 -4.58 -5.46
C THR A 7 -14.50 -4.90 -4.50
N TRP A 8 -14.76 -5.78 -3.55
CA TRP A 8 -13.83 -6.10 -2.47
C TRP A 8 -12.78 -7.11 -2.89
N PHE A 9 -13.11 -8.08 -3.75
CA PHE A 9 -12.14 -9.08 -4.20
C PHE A 9 -10.96 -8.47 -4.97
N PRO A 10 -11.16 -7.57 -5.96
CA PRO A 10 -10.05 -6.92 -6.65
C PRO A 10 -9.25 -6.01 -5.72
N PHE A 11 -9.92 -5.31 -4.79
CA PHE A 11 -9.27 -4.51 -3.75
C PHE A 11 -8.33 -5.36 -2.87
N ILE A 12 -8.84 -6.48 -2.33
CA ILE A 12 -8.03 -7.39 -1.50
C ILE A 12 -6.86 -7.94 -2.30
N TYR A 13 -7.10 -8.37 -3.55
CA TYR A 13 -6.04 -8.87 -4.42
C TYR A 13 -4.93 -7.82 -4.61
N LEU A 14 -5.31 -6.59 -4.98
CA LEU A 14 -4.36 -5.50 -5.22
C LEU A 14 -3.50 -5.21 -3.99
N TYR A 15 -4.10 -5.07 -2.81
CA TYR A 15 -3.37 -4.66 -1.62
C TYR A 15 -2.70 -5.81 -0.87
N VAL A 16 -3.21 -7.04 -0.95
CA VAL A 16 -2.53 -8.20 -0.35
C VAL A 16 -1.39 -8.66 -1.24
N VAL A 17 -1.66 -8.95 -2.51
CA VAL A 17 -0.64 -9.46 -3.43
C VAL A 17 0.33 -8.34 -3.81
N GLY A 18 -0.18 -7.18 -4.22
CA GLY A 18 0.66 -6.01 -4.53
C GLY A 18 1.39 -5.49 -3.29
N GLY A 19 0.75 -5.51 -2.12
CA GLY A 19 1.39 -5.14 -0.86
C GLY A 19 2.51 -6.09 -0.46
N PHE A 20 2.37 -7.40 -0.70
CA PHE A 20 3.44 -8.37 -0.51
C PHE A 20 4.66 -8.02 -1.36
N PHE A 21 4.48 -7.80 -2.67
CA PHE A 21 5.58 -7.40 -3.55
C PHE A 21 6.20 -6.06 -3.14
N PHE A 22 5.39 -5.09 -2.75
CA PHE A 22 5.86 -3.80 -2.25
C PHE A 22 6.73 -3.96 -0.99
N LEU A 23 6.27 -4.73 0.01
CA LEU A 23 7.03 -4.96 1.24
C LEU A 23 8.34 -5.73 0.98
N VAL A 24 8.31 -6.73 0.10
CA VAL A 24 9.52 -7.44 -0.33
C VAL A 24 10.50 -6.46 -0.98
N GLY A 25 10.03 -5.59 -1.87
CA GLY A 25 10.83 -4.52 -2.47
C GLY A 25 11.45 -3.60 -1.42
N MET A 26 10.66 -3.19 -0.40
CA MET A 26 11.13 -2.36 0.71
C MET A 26 12.23 -3.04 1.53
N ILE A 27 12.13 -4.36 1.74
CA ILE A 27 13.19 -5.14 2.39
C ILE A 27 14.44 -5.21 1.52
N ILE A 28 14.28 -5.42 0.20
CA ILE A 28 15.40 -5.52 -0.74
C ILE A 28 16.18 -4.21 -0.80
N ILE A 29 15.52 -3.06 -0.98
CA ILE A 29 16.23 -1.75 -1.06
C ILE A 29 17.00 -1.43 0.22
N LYS A 30 16.51 -1.91 1.38
CA LYS A 30 17.18 -1.77 2.67
C LYS A 30 18.40 -2.69 2.76
N LYS A 31 18.25 -3.96 2.34
CA LYS A 31 19.33 -4.96 2.40
C LYS A 31 20.44 -4.72 1.38
N SER A 32 20.10 -4.19 0.20
CA SER A 32 21.07 -3.89 -0.86
C SER A 32 21.90 -2.62 -0.60
N GLY A 33 21.58 -1.85 0.45
CA GLY A 33 22.21 -0.57 0.71
C GLY A 33 21.76 0.56 -0.20
N ALA A 34 20.79 0.32 -1.10
CA ALA A 34 20.21 1.36 -1.97
C ALA A 34 19.55 2.47 -1.15
N ILE A 35 19.04 2.15 0.05
CA ILE A 35 18.58 3.14 1.02
C ILE A 35 19.37 3.03 2.34
N ASN A 36 19.95 4.15 2.77
CA ASN A 36 20.66 4.24 4.04
C ASN A 36 19.77 4.87 5.11
N LEU A 37 19.27 4.06 6.05
CA LEU A 37 18.35 4.52 7.11
C LEU A 37 19.03 5.39 8.20
N ASN A 38 20.36 5.52 8.19
CA ASN A 38 21.07 6.48 9.03
C ASN A 38 20.94 7.91 8.50
N ILE A 39 20.67 8.08 7.20
CA ILE A 39 20.43 9.39 6.59
C ILE A 39 18.98 9.79 6.84
N LYS A 40 18.77 10.92 7.54
CA LYS A 40 17.44 11.43 7.92
C LYS A 40 16.48 11.51 6.72
N ARG A 41 16.94 12.02 5.58
CA ARG A 41 16.15 12.15 4.34
C ARG A 41 15.69 10.79 3.78
N HIS A 42 16.58 9.80 3.76
CA HIS A 42 16.26 8.45 3.27
C HIS A 42 15.26 7.76 4.20
N LYS A 43 15.48 7.88 5.52
CA LYS A 43 14.54 7.37 6.53
C LYS A 43 13.15 8.02 6.41
N TYR A 44 13.09 9.32 6.12
CA TYR A 44 11.84 10.03 5.88
C TYR A 44 11.08 9.47 4.68
N TRP A 45 11.73 9.37 3.52
CA TRP A 45 11.10 8.81 2.31
C TRP A 45 10.72 7.35 2.45
N TYR A 46 11.53 6.53 3.13
CA TYR A 46 11.18 5.14 3.44
C TYR A 46 9.89 5.05 4.25
N ARG A 47 9.71 5.92 5.25
CA ARG A 47 8.49 6.01 6.06
C ARG A 47 7.30 6.53 5.25
N ILE A 48 7.52 7.53 4.39
CA ILE A 48 6.48 8.03 3.48
C ILE A 48 5.97 6.94 2.56
N LEU A 49 6.85 6.13 1.99
CA LEU A 49 6.43 5.04 1.09
C LEU A 49 5.51 4.04 1.80
N ILE A 50 5.88 3.63 3.03
CA ILE A 50 5.04 2.74 3.84
C ILE A 50 3.72 3.44 4.19
N PHE A 51 3.78 4.69 4.65
CA PHE A 51 2.58 5.46 4.98
C PHE A 51 1.66 5.63 3.78
N GLY A 52 2.20 5.97 2.62
CA GLY A 52 1.46 6.16 1.37
C GLY A 52 0.73 4.90 0.94
N PHE A 53 1.34 3.72 1.09
CA PHE A 53 0.66 2.46 0.84
C PHE A 53 -0.61 2.31 1.69
N PHE A 54 -0.51 2.47 3.02
CA PHE A 54 -1.68 2.37 3.91
C PHE A 54 -2.68 3.50 3.71
N TYR A 55 -2.22 4.71 3.40
CA TYR A 55 -3.07 5.84 3.06
C TYR A 55 -3.95 5.50 1.85
N PHE A 56 -3.38 4.92 0.79
CA PHE A 56 -4.15 4.49 -0.37
C PHE A 56 -5.09 3.32 -0.07
N VAL A 57 -4.71 2.36 0.77
CA VAL A 57 -5.60 1.27 1.21
C VAL A 57 -6.87 1.87 1.84
N VAL A 58 -6.71 2.79 2.79
CA VAL A 58 -7.83 3.41 3.52
C VAL A 58 -8.65 4.30 2.60
N LEU A 59 -8.01 5.15 1.80
CA LEU A 59 -8.69 6.05 0.87
C LEU A 59 -9.51 5.27 -0.16
N HIS A 60 -8.96 4.20 -0.71
CA HIS A 60 -9.66 3.38 -1.69
C HIS A 60 -10.82 2.61 -1.05
N ALA A 61 -10.63 2.03 0.13
CA ALA A 61 -11.73 1.40 0.88
C ALA A 61 -12.85 2.39 1.21
N PHE A 62 -12.50 3.63 1.59
CA PHE A 62 -13.45 4.70 1.83
C PHE A 62 -14.29 5.00 0.59
N PHE A 63 -13.69 5.09 -0.59
CA PHE A 63 -14.44 5.30 -1.83
C PHE A 63 -15.29 4.10 -2.26
N ILE A 64 -14.85 2.86 -1.99
CA ILE A 64 -15.69 1.67 -2.21
C ILE A 64 -16.96 1.76 -1.35
N ILE A 65 -16.81 2.11 -0.07
CA ILE A 65 -17.93 2.27 0.85
C ILE A 65 -18.84 3.41 0.38
N LEU A 66 -18.30 4.58 0.05
CA LEU A 66 -19.09 5.68 -0.48
C LEU A 66 -19.90 5.25 -1.70
N ALA A 67 -19.29 4.58 -2.67
CA ALA A 67 -19.97 4.15 -3.89
C ALA A 67 -21.02 3.03 -3.66
N LEU A 68 -20.89 2.24 -2.60
CA LEU A 68 -21.83 1.14 -2.30
C LEU A 68 -23.07 1.60 -1.53
N TYR A 69 -22.94 2.66 -0.73
CA TYR A 69 -23.97 3.07 0.23
C TYR A 69 -24.53 4.48 0.00
N TRP A 70 -23.98 5.23 -0.96
CA TRP A 70 -24.43 6.56 -1.35
C TRP A 70 -24.51 6.68 -2.87
#